data_AF-A0A957UL43-F1
#
_entry.id   AF-A0A957UL43-F1
#
_cell.length_a   1.000
_cell.length_b   1.000
_cell.length_c   1.000
_cell.angle_alpha   90.00
_cell.angle_beta   90.00
_cell.angle_gamma   90.00
#
_symmetry.space_group_name_H-M   'P 1'
#
loop_
_entity.id
_entity.type
_entity.pdbx_description
1 polymer ?
#
loop_
_entity_poly.entity_id
_entity_poly.type
_entity_poly.pdbx_seq_one_letter_code
_entity_poly.pdbx_strand_id
1 'polypeptide(L)'
;IARRMCKRLISDNPPESVVQSAAAVFRANVNAADQLKKVTRAILLSPEFRNAWGQKVKRPFEYAISLFRAGQADFDPINSFFWWYEPMGQPLFGWSPPDGFPDYRTAWTSTMTMLQRWRFVNSVLSWKFGGDGPNKDVLRIRLSEQTPSAVNTPVQLVDYWSNRILGRIMPSEESQPIVEFMAQGRGLTQPLPENDISDRLPHMVALIFMAPSFMWR
;
A
#
# COMPACT_ATOMS: atom_id res chain seq x y z
N ILE A 1 17.34 13.04 -16.67
CA ILE A 1 16.60 13.28 -15.40
C ILE A 1 15.09 13.18 -15.62
N ALA A 2 14.47 14.04 -16.45
CA ALA A 2 13.01 14.05 -16.69
C ALA A 2 12.40 12.66 -16.99
N ARG A 3 12.96 11.89 -17.93
CA ARG A 3 12.49 10.51 -18.21
C ARG A 3 12.48 9.61 -16.98
N ARG A 4 13.49 9.69 -16.10
CA ARG A 4 13.54 8.89 -14.86
C ARG A 4 12.42 9.31 -13.90
N MET A 5 12.12 10.61 -13.80
CA MET A 5 11.00 11.10 -12.99
C MET A 5 9.64 10.66 -13.55
N CYS A 6 9.43 10.75 -14.87
CA CYS A 6 8.22 10.24 -15.51
C CYS A 6 8.10 8.72 -15.33
N LYS A 7 9.20 7.97 -15.43
CA LYS A 7 9.21 6.53 -15.17
C LYS A 7 8.80 6.19 -13.74
N ARG A 8 9.25 6.98 -12.78
CA ARG A 8 8.94 6.81 -11.36
C ARG A 8 7.47 7.08 -11.04
N LEU A 9 6.92 8.13 -11.64
CA LEU A 9 5.62 8.69 -11.28
C LEU A 9 4.47 8.20 -12.14
N ILE A 10 4.70 7.84 -13.42
CA ILE A 10 3.64 7.51 -14.38
C ILE A 10 3.64 6.02 -14.70
N SER A 11 4.61 5.54 -15.47
CA SER A 11 4.64 4.15 -15.96
C SER A 11 6.08 3.73 -16.28
N ASP A 12 6.32 2.44 -16.51
CA ASP A 12 7.67 1.97 -16.87
C ASP A 12 8.14 2.53 -18.23
N ASN A 13 7.19 2.84 -19.10
CA ASN A 13 7.37 3.42 -20.44
C ASN A 13 6.47 4.65 -20.60
N PRO A 14 6.82 5.81 -20.01
CA PRO A 14 5.99 7.00 -20.09
C PRO A 14 5.98 7.58 -21.51
N PRO A 15 4.87 8.16 -21.98
CA PRO A 15 4.80 8.83 -23.28
C PRO A 15 5.88 9.92 -23.43
N GLU A 16 6.41 10.09 -24.64
CA GLU A 16 7.47 11.07 -24.88
C GLU A 16 6.99 12.51 -24.67
N SER A 17 5.70 12.77 -24.89
CA SER A 17 5.04 14.08 -24.66
C SER A 17 5.32 14.62 -23.25
N VAL A 18 5.00 13.84 -22.21
CA VAL A 18 5.17 14.24 -20.81
C VAL A 18 6.66 14.30 -20.43
N VAL A 19 7.50 13.46 -21.02
CA VAL A 19 8.96 13.51 -20.81
C VAL A 19 9.53 14.82 -21.34
N GLN A 20 9.14 15.25 -22.54
CA GLN A 20 9.61 16.50 -23.13
C GLN A 20 9.05 17.72 -22.39
N SER A 21 7.78 17.68 -21.99
CA SER A 21 7.18 18.74 -21.16
C SER A 21 7.93 18.92 -19.83
N ALA A 22 8.19 17.81 -19.11
CA ALA A 22 8.97 17.85 -17.88
C ALA A 22 10.42 18.31 -18.11
N ALA A 23 11.05 17.93 -19.22
CA ALA A 23 12.40 18.37 -19.59
C ALA A 23 12.46 19.87 -19.91
N ALA A 24 11.43 20.42 -20.56
CA ALA A 24 11.31 21.86 -20.82
C ALA A 24 11.22 22.65 -19.50
N VAL A 25 10.36 22.22 -18.56
CA VAL A 25 10.25 22.83 -17.23
C VAL A 25 11.59 22.76 -16.47
N PHE A 26 12.29 21.63 -16.56
CA PHE A 26 13.62 21.48 -15.95
C PHE A 26 14.60 22.52 -16.50
N ARG A 27 14.75 22.62 -17.83
CA ARG A 27 15.69 23.55 -18.48
C ARG A 27 15.35 25.02 -18.19
N ALA A 28 14.07 25.37 -18.22
CA ALA A 28 13.61 26.73 -17.96
C ALA A 28 13.87 27.21 -16.50
N ASN A 29 14.09 26.28 -15.57
CA ASN A 29 14.23 26.57 -14.14
C ASN A 29 15.61 26.16 -13.59
N VAL A 30 16.67 26.13 -14.41
CA VAL A 30 18.00 25.65 -14.00
C VAL A 30 18.58 26.37 -12.78
N ASN A 31 18.29 27.66 -12.61
CA ASN A 31 18.76 28.47 -11.49
C ASN A 31 17.77 28.56 -10.32
N ALA A 32 16.63 27.88 -10.40
CA ALA A 32 15.61 27.94 -9.37
C ALA A 32 15.94 26.98 -8.23
N ALA A 33 15.97 27.46 -6.98
CA ALA A 33 16.15 26.62 -5.81
C ALA A 33 15.08 25.52 -5.66
N ASP A 34 13.90 25.72 -6.27
CA ASP A 34 12.78 24.78 -6.26
C ASP A 34 12.58 24.05 -7.61
N GLN A 35 13.60 23.97 -8.46
CA GLN A 35 13.52 23.38 -9.80
C GLN A 35 12.82 22.01 -9.82
N LEU A 36 13.24 21.07 -8.97
CA LEU A 36 12.65 19.72 -8.93
C LEU A 36 11.19 19.70 -8.46
N LYS A 37 10.81 20.62 -7.56
CA LYS A 37 9.40 20.79 -7.15
C LYS A 37 8.55 21.22 -8.34
N LYS A 38 9.01 22.17 -9.15
CA LYS A 38 8.31 22.62 -10.36
C LYS A 38 8.16 21.52 -11.40
N VAL A 39 9.23 20.77 -11.66
CA VAL A 39 9.20 19.62 -12.58
C VAL A 39 8.24 18.54 -12.09
N THR A 40 8.29 18.20 -10.80
CA THR A 40 7.38 17.21 -10.21
C THR A 40 5.93 17.68 -10.32
N ARG A 41 5.65 18.94 -10.01
CA ARG A 41 4.30 19.53 -10.17
C ARG A 41 3.80 19.44 -11.61
N ALA A 42 4.65 19.74 -12.60
CA ALA A 42 4.30 19.62 -14.01
C ALA A 42 3.91 18.18 -14.39
N ILE A 43 4.65 17.18 -13.88
CA ILE A 43 4.33 15.77 -14.10
C ILE A 43 3.01 15.39 -13.41
N LEU A 44 2.83 15.74 -12.13
CA LEU A 44 1.64 15.38 -11.35
C LEU A 44 0.34 16.02 -11.85
N LEU A 45 0.44 17.17 -12.53
CA LEU A 45 -0.70 17.85 -13.15
C LEU A 45 -0.97 17.42 -14.60
N SER A 46 -0.14 16.53 -15.17
CA SER A 46 -0.30 16.05 -16.54
C SER A 46 -1.50 15.11 -16.70
N PRO A 47 -2.16 15.10 -17.88
CA PRO A 47 -3.17 14.09 -18.22
C PRO A 47 -2.62 12.66 -18.13
N GLU A 48 -1.35 12.45 -18.48
CA GLU A 48 -0.68 11.16 -18.42
C GLU A 48 -0.59 10.63 -16.98
N PHE A 49 -0.33 11.51 -16.00
CA PHE A 49 -0.33 11.12 -14.59
C PHE A 49 -1.73 10.81 -14.08
N ARG A 50 -2.75 11.57 -14.49
CA ARG A 50 -4.15 11.31 -14.10
C ARG A 50 -4.62 9.90 -14.48
N ASN A 51 -4.09 9.37 -15.58
CA ASN A 51 -4.42 8.05 -16.11
C ASN A 51 -3.36 6.98 -15.78
N ALA A 52 -2.44 7.26 -14.84
CA ALA A 52 -1.33 6.37 -14.52
C ALA A 52 -1.72 5.20 -13.58
N TRP A 53 -2.92 5.21 -13.00
CA TRP A 53 -3.31 4.17 -12.04
C TRP A 53 -3.19 2.77 -12.65
N GLY A 54 -2.55 1.87 -11.91
CA GLY A 54 -2.38 0.48 -12.36
C GLY A 54 -1.28 0.30 -13.40
N GLN A 55 -0.52 1.35 -13.74
CA GLN A 55 0.63 1.26 -14.62
C GLN A 55 1.90 0.83 -13.87
N LYS A 56 1.95 0.97 -12.53
CA LYS A 56 3.07 0.49 -11.71
C LYS A 56 2.60 -0.38 -10.56
N VAL A 57 3.58 -1.06 -9.95
CA VAL A 57 3.41 -1.83 -8.72
C VAL A 57 4.27 -1.18 -7.64
N LYS A 58 3.75 -1.10 -6.43
CA LYS A 58 4.50 -0.65 -5.25
C LYS A 58 5.71 -1.55 -5.05
N ARG A 59 6.89 -0.96 -4.89
CA ARG A 59 8.08 -1.71 -4.44
C ARG A 59 7.90 -2.13 -2.97
N PRO A 60 8.62 -3.15 -2.47
CA PRO A 60 8.44 -3.62 -1.09
C PRO A 60 8.43 -2.52 -0.03
N PHE A 61 9.35 -1.55 -0.10
CA PHE A 61 9.37 -0.43 0.85
C PHE A 61 8.11 0.43 0.75
N GLU A 62 7.70 0.76 -0.47
CA GLU A 62 6.49 1.54 -0.72
C GLU A 62 5.24 0.81 -0.23
N TYR A 63 5.20 -0.50 -0.41
CA TYR A 63 4.13 -1.36 0.07
C TYR A 63 4.06 -1.34 1.61
N ALA A 64 5.18 -1.56 2.29
CA ALA A 64 5.27 -1.54 3.76
C ALA A 64 4.84 -0.18 4.34
N ILE A 65 5.38 0.92 3.82
CA ILE A 65 5.02 2.27 4.28
C ILE A 65 3.56 2.61 3.95
N SER A 66 3.05 2.18 2.78
CA SER A 66 1.63 2.35 2.46
C SER A 66 0.73 1.63 3.46
N LEU A 67 1.12 0.42 3.87
CA LEU A 67 0.36 -0.38 4.83
C LEU A 67 0.33 0.29 6.20
N PHE A 68 1.49 0.71 6.72
CA PHE A 68 1.54 1.39 8.01
C PHE A 68 0.74 2.69 8.01
N ARG A 69 0.80 3.47 6.92
CA ARG A 69 0.04 4.71 6.78
C ARG A 69 -1.47 4.44 6.70
N ALA A 70 -1.89 3.48 5.89
CA ALA A 70 -3.30 3.13 5.71
C ALA A 70 -3.91 2.49 6.98
N GLY A 71 -3.14 1.65 7.67
CA GLY A 71 -3.54 1.02 8.93
C GLY A 71 -3.39 1.91 10.17
N GLN A 72 -2.88 3.14 10.01
CA GLN A 72 -2.54 4.05 11.12
C GLN A 72 -1.72 3.36 12.21
N ALA A 73 -0.68 2.64 11.79
CA ALA A 73 0.17 1.91 12.72
C ALA A 73 0.94 2.87 13.62
N ASP A 74 1.01 2.53 14.91
CA ASP A 74 2.05 3.07 15.80
C ASP A 74 3.38 2.42 15.43
N PHE A 75 4.03 3.00 14.42
CA PHE A 75 5.22 2.46 13.79
C PHE A 75 6.47 2.94 14.51
N ASP A 76 7.25 1.98 15.01
CA ASP A 76 8.59 2.18 15.54
C ASP A 76 9.55 1.26 14.78
N PRO A 77 10.58 1.79 14.10
CA PRO A 77 11.49 1.00 13.27
C PRO A 77 12.49 0.18 14.10
N ILE A 78 11.99 -0.71 14.94
CA ILE A 78 12.79 -1.67 15.72
C ILE A 78 13.21 -2.87 14.86
N ASN A 79 14.20 -3.63 15.33
CA ASN A 79 14.79 -4.77 14.59
C ASN A 79 13.77 -5.76 14.03
N SER A 80 12.64 -6.01 14.71
CA SER A 80 11.61 -6.94 14.22
C SER A 80 11.01 -6.54 12.87
N PHE A 81 10.95 -5.24 12.56
CA PHE A 81 10.49 -4.76 11.26
C PHE A 81 11.36 -5.30 10.12
N PHE A 82 12.69 -5.20 10.27
CA PHE A 82 13.63 -5.64 9.23
C PHE A 82 13.53 -7.14 8.96
N TRP A 83 13.36 -7.95 10.01
CA TRP A 83 13.17 -9.40 9.87
C TRP A 83 11.98 -9.81 8.99
N TRP A 84 10.88 -9.04 9.01
CA TRP A 84 9.71 -9.31 8.17
C TRP A 84 9.79 -8.62 6.80
N TYR A 85 10.46 -7.48 6.74
CA TYR A 85 10.55 -6.64 5.55
C TYR A 85 11.58 -7.15 4.54
N GLU A 86 12.79 -7.48 4.98
CA GLU A 86 13.89 -7.86 4.08
C GLU A 86 13.57 -9.06 3.18
N PRO A 87 12.85 -10.11 3.63
CA PRO A 87 12.45 -11.22 2.78
C PRO A 87 11.61 -10.82 1.56
N MET A 88 11.01 -9.63 1.53
CA MET A 88 10.29 -9.11 0.37
C MET A 88 11.20 -8.75 -0.82
N GLY A 89 12.53 -8.78 -0.63
CA GLY A 89 13.53 -8.67 -1.70
C GLY A 89 14.06 -7.25 -1.96
N GLN A 90 13.84 -6.30 -1.03
CA GLN A 90 14.36 -4.94 -1.13
C GLN A 90 15.03 -4.49 0.20
N PRO A 91 16.08 -5.17 0.68
CA PRO A 91 16.77 -4.76 1.90
C PRO A 91 17.21 -3.29 1.82
N LEU A 92 17.01 -2.52 2.89
CA LEU A 92 17.39 -1.11 2.90
C LEU A 92 18.91 -0.99 2.75
N PHE A 93 19.36 -0.15 1.82
CA PHE A 93 20.78 0.02 1.49
C PHE A 93 21.51 -1.26 1.01
N GLY A 94 20.77 -2.33 0.68
CA GLY A 94 21.35 -3.61 0.27
C GLY A 94 21.58 -3.77 -1.23
N TRP A 95 21.48 -2.70 -2.03
CA TRP A 95 21.73 -2.76 -3.47
C TRP A 95 23.16 -2.37 -3.79
N SER A 96 23.99 -3.36 -4.15
CA SER A 96 25.42 -3.14 -4.42
C SER A 96 25.71 -2.30 -5.67
N PRO A 97 25.00 -2.47 -6.80
CA PRO A 97 25.28 -1.66 -7.99
C PRO A 97 24.95 -0.15 -7.80
N PRO A 98 25.65 0.76 -8.51
CA PRO A 98 25.49 2.21 -8.32
C PRO A 98 24.22 2.80 -8.97
N ASP A 99 23.32 1.98 -9.48
CA ASP A 99 22.10 2.39 -10.17
C ASP A 99 20.82 2.29 -9.32
N GLY A 100 20.91 1.64 -8.15
CA GLY A 100 19.81 1.42 -7.24
C GLY A 100 18.83 0.34 -7.70
N PHE A 101 17.94 -0.07 -6.79
CA PHE A 101 16.93 -1.09 -7.08
C PHE A 101 16.08 -0.75 -8.33
N PRO A 102 15.72 -1.76 -9.14
CA PRO A 102 14.92 -1.56 -10.34
C PRO A 102 13.58 -0.88 -10.05
N ASP A 103 13.15 0.02 -10.92
CA ASP A 103 11.86 0.73 -10.83
C ASP A 103 10.94 0.39 -12.01
N TYR A 104 10.90 -0.90 -12.37
CA TYR A 104 9.97 -1.47 -13.35
C TYR A 104 9.19 -2.63 -12.74
N ARG A 105 7.97 -2.84 -13.21
CA ARG A 105 7.00 -3.78 -12.63
C ARG A 105 7.53 -5.20 -12.54
N THR A 106 8.12 -5.72 -13.62
CA THR A 106 8.48 -7.15 -13.72
C THR A 106 9.51 -7.59 -12.69
N ALA A 107 10.33 -6.68 -12.14
CA ALA A 107 11.23 -6.99 -11.03
C ALA A 107 10.51 -7.30 -9.71
N TRP A 108 9.25 -6.87 -9.54
CA TRP A 108 8.53 -6.88 -8.26
C TRP A 108 7.24 -7.70 -8.28
N THR A 109 6.96 -8.40 -9.37
CA THR A 109 5.72 -9.20 -9.56
C THR A 109 5.97 -10.71 -9.52
N SER A 110 7.10 -11.16 -8.96
CA SER A 110 7.36 -12.60 -8.80
C SER A 110 6.44 -13.22 -7.73
N THR A 111 6.15 -14.51 -7.86
CA THR A 111 5.38 -15.28 -6.86
C THR A 111 6.01 -15.20 -5.47
N MET A 112 7.35 -15.22 -5.38
CA MET A 112 8.06 -15.11 -4.11
C MET A 112 7.84 -13.73 -3.46
N THR A 113 7.94 -12.65 -4.25
CA THR A 113 7.66 -11.29 -3.77
C THR A 113 6.22 -11.17 -3.25
N MET A 114 5.26 -11.82 -3.92
CA MET A 114 3.86 -11.84 -3.50
C MET A 114 3.68 -12.57 -2.15
N LEU A 115 4.22 -13.79 -2.04
CA LEU A 115 4.11 -14.59 -0.82
C LEU A 115 4.72 -13.88 0.39
N GLN A 116 5.86 -13.22 0.21
CA GLN A 116 6.53 -12.49 1.28
C GLN A 116 5.76 -11.24 1.70
N ARG A 117 5.05 -10.57 0.77
CA ARG A 117 4.10 -9.50 1.13
C ARG A 117 2.99 -10.02 2.02
N TRP A 118 2.38 -11.15 1.68
CA TRP A 118 1.31 -11.73 2.49
C TRP A 118 1.78 -12.09 3.90
N ARG A 119 2.98 -12.69 4.01
CA ARG A 119 3.63 -12.94 5.31
C ARG A 119 3.85 -11.64 6.08
N PHE A 120 4.37 -10.61 5.42
CA PHE A 120 4.58 -9.29 6.02
C PHE A 120 3.27 -8.68 6.56
N VAL A 121 2.17 -8.74 5.80
CA VAL A 121 0.86 -8.26 6.27
C VAL A 121 0.42 -8.97 7.55
N ASN A 122 0.49 -10.31 7.55
CA ASN A 122 0.08 -11.11 8.72
C ASN A 122 0.94 -10.81 9.96
N SER A 123 2.26 -10.66 9.77
CA SER A 123 3.16 -10.27 10.85
C SER A 123 2.85 -8.87 11.38
N VAL A 124 2.56 -7.90 10.51
CA VAL A 124 2.29 -6.53 10.91
C VAL A 124 0.94 -6.38 11.62
N LEU A 125 -0.11 -7.07 11.17
CA LEU A 125 -1.43 -6.99 11.81
C LEU A 125 -1.48 -7.66 13.18
N SER A 126 -0.56 -8.60 13.44
CA SER A 126 -0.37 -9.22 14.76
C SER A 126 0.74 -8.57 15.59
N TRP A 127 1.35 -7.49 15.09
CA TRP A 127 2.50 -6.87 15.73
C TRP A 127 2.11 -6.06 16.97
N LYS A 128 2.76 -6.37 18.09
CA LYS A 128 2.58 -5.71 19.38
C LYS A 128 3.82 -4.87 19.76
N PHE A 129 3.70 -4.01 20.77
CA PHE A 129 4.83 -3.21 21.25
C PHE A 129 6.00 -4.07 21.79
N GLY A 130 5.70 -5.22 22.41
CA GLY A 130 6.70 -6.14 22.98
C GLY A 130 7.35 -5.64 24.28
N GLY A 131 8.31 -6.42 24.82
CA GLY A 131 9.03 -6.11 26.06
C GLY A 131 8.19 -6.30 27.33
N ASP A 132 8.58 -5.63 28.41
CA ASP A 132 7.93 -5.73 29.73
C ASP A 132 7.09 -4.49 30.11
N GLY A 133 6.93 -3.54 29.17
CA GLY A 133 6.17 -2.32 29.39
C GLY A 133 4.65 -2.54 29.52
N PRO A 134 3.90 -1.54 30.03
CA PRO A 134 2.44 -1.64 30.21
C PRO A 134 1.66 -1.92 28.91
N ASN A 135 2.22 -1.55 27.76
CA ASN A 135 1.60 -1.72 26.44
C ASN A 135 2.09 -2.96 25.67
N LYS A 136 2.88 -3.85 26.29
CA LYS A 136 3.53 -4.98 25.60
C LYS A 136 2.57 -5.88 24.81
N ASP A 137 1.33 -5.99 25.27
CA ASP A 137 0.27 -6.81 24.66
C ASP A 137 -0.63 -6.06 23.67
N VAL A 138 -0.47 -4.74 23.57
CA VAL A 138 -1.27 -3.89 22.69
C VAL A 138 -0.78 -4.01 21.25
N LEU A 139 -1.72 -4.18 20.31
CA LEU A 139 -1.43 -4.18 18.88
C LEU A 139 -1.03 -2.78 18.40
N ARG A 140 -0.03 -2.72 17.52
CA ARG A 140 0.40 -1.48 16.87
C ARG A 140 -0.60 -0.98 15.83
N ILE A 141 -1.42 -1.88 15.29
CA ILE A 141 -2.57 -1.54 14.43
C ILE A 141 -3.85 -1.94 15.16
N ARG A 142 -4.63 -0.96 15.59
CA ARG A 142 -5.83 -1.16 16.42
C ARG A 142 -7.09 -1.12 15.56
N LEU A 143 -7.36 -2.23 14.86
CA LEU A 143 -8.45 -2.32 13.87
C LEU A 143 -9.84 -2.12 14.51
N SER A 144 -10.07 -2.72 15.68
CA SER A 144 -11.37 -2.62 16.36
C SER A 144 -11.67 -1.18 16.79
N GLU A 145 -10.68 -0.45 17.32
CA GLU A 145 -10.81 0.98 17.66
C GLU A 145 -11.03 1.86 16.42
N GLN A 146 -10.54 1.42 15.25
CA GLN A 146 -10.72 2.11 13.99
C GLN A 146 -12.05 1.75 13.29
N THR A 147 -12.84 0.79 13.79
CA THR A 147 -14.09 0.36 13.15
C THR A 147 -15.28 0.91 13.91
N PRO A 148 -16.12 1.77 13.31
CA PRO A 148 -17.32 2.28 13.98
C PRO A 148 -18.29 1.15 14.32
N SER A 149 -18.90 1.18 15.50
CA SER A 149 -19.87 0.14 15.94
C SER A 149 -21.11 0.02 15.05
N ALA A 150 -21.45 1.07 14.30
CA ALA A 150 -22.52 1.06 13.31
C ALA A 150 -22.19 0.27 12.04
N VAL A 151 -20.91 -0.03 11.79
CA VAL A 151 -20.42 -0.81 10.63
C VAL A 151 -20.35 -2.27 11.06
N ASN A 152 -21.42 -3.04 10.82
CA ASN A 152 -21.54 -4.39 11.39
C ASN A 152 -22.04 -5.46 10.42
N THR A 153 -22.34 -5.12 9.17
CA THR A 153 -22.65 -6.11 8.12
C THR A 153 -21.39 -6.45 7.31
N PRO A 154 -21.29 -7.64 6.70
CA PRO A 154 -20.16 -8.03 5.86
C PRO A 154 -19.80 -6.99 4.78
N VAL A 155 -20.81 -6.50 4.05
CA VAL A 155 -20.62 -5.49 2.99
C VAL A 155 -20.12 -4.17 3.57
N GLN A 156 -20.74 -3.66 4.64
CA GLN A 156 -20.33 -2.41 5.27
C GLN A 156 -18.89 -2.46 5.78
N LEU A 157 -18.47 -3.59 6.37
CA LEU A 157 -17.12 -3.78 6.90
C LEU A 157 -16.08 -3.72 5.77
N VAL A 158 -16.33 -4.42 4.66
CA VAL A 158 -15.43 -4.42 3.50
C VAL A 158 -15.40 -3.07 2.82
N ASP A 159 -16.54 -2.40 2.64
CA ASP A 159 -16.60 -1.07 2.03
C ASP A 159 -15.89 -0.02 2.89
N TYR A 160 -16.10 -0.07 4.21
CA TYR A 160 -15.44 0.83 5.16
C TYR A 160 -13.92 0.73 5.07
N TRP A 161 -13.38 -0.50 5.17
CA TRP A 161 -11.94 -0.72 5.14
C TRP A 161 -11.35 -0.55 3.73
N SER A 162 -12.08 -0.87 2.67
CA SER A 162 -11.67 -0.59 1.30
C SER A 162 -11.49 0.90 1.08
N ASN A 163 -12.48 1.71 1.46
CA ASN A 163 -12.39 3.15 1.31
C ASN A 163 -11.27 3.74 2.17
N ARG A 164 -11.10 3.25 3.41
CA ARG A 164 -10.04 3.69 4.32
C ARG A 164 -8.64 3.35 3.81
N ILE A 165 -8.43 2.15 3.27
CA ILE A 165 -7.11 1.66 2.84
C ILE A 165 -6.75 2.14 1.43
N LEU A 166 -7.71 2.11 0.50
CA LEU A 166 -7.50 2.38 -0.92
C LEU A 166 -7.89 3.81 -1.31
N GLY A 167 -8.63 4.53 -0.47
CA GLY A 167 -9.25 5.81 -0.83
C GLY A 167 -10.40 5.69 -1.83
N ARG A 168 -10.90 4.46 -2.06
CA ARG A 168 -11.99 4.14 -2.99
C ARG A 168 -12.63 2.80 -2.62
N ILE A 169 -13.81 2.55 -3.15
CA ILE A 169 -14.42 1.21 -3.08
C ILE A 169 -13.63 0.25 -3.99
N MET A 170 -13.39 -0.94 -3.47
CA MET A 170 -12.71 -2.01 -4.19
C MET A 170 -13.63 -2.58 -5.28
N PRO A 171 -13.10 -2.95 -6.47
CA PRO A 171 -13.91 -3.61 -7.51
C PRO A 171 -14.59 -4.88 -6.98
N SER A 172 -15.81 -5.17 -7.46
CA SER A 172 -16.60 -6.31 -6.99
C SER A 172 -15.88 -7.66 -7.12
N GLU A 173 -15.07 -7.81 -8.17
CA GLU A 173 -14.25 -9.01 -8.40
C GLU A 173 -13.24 -9.28 -7.28
N GLU A 174 -12.73 -8.22 -6.64
CA GLU A 174 -11.80 -8.34 -5.51
C GLU A 174 -12.54 -8.35 -4.17
N SER A 175 -13.63 -7.57 -4.01
CA SER A 175 -14.33 -7.42 -2.74
C SER A 175 -15.29 -8.56 -2.41
N GLN A 176 -15.91 -9.17 -3.41
CA GLN A 176 -16.87 -10.26 -3.21
C GLN A 176 -16.32 -11.44 -2.39
N PRO A 177 -15.15 -12.05 -2.71
CA PRO A 177 -14.62 -13.15 -1.89
C PRO A 177 -14.29 -12.73 -0.45
N ILE A 178 -13.96 -11.45 -0.24
CA ILE A 178 -13.69 -10.89 1.10
C ILE A 178 -14.99 -10.70 1.88
N VAL A 179 -16.06 -10.25 1.23
CA VAL A 179 -17.39 -10.14 1.81
C VAL A 179 -17.93 -11.53 2.18
N GLU A 180 -17.76 -12.52 1.30
CA GLU A 180 -18.15 -13.91 1.55
C GLU A 180 -17.36 -14.52 2.72
N PHE A 181 -16.06 -14.22 2.82
CA PHE A 181 -15.23 -14.58 3.97
C PHE A 181 -15.77 -14.00 5.28
N MET A 182 -16.18 -12.72 5.28
CA MET A 182 -16.79 -12.10 6.47
C MET A 182 -18.14 -12.71 6.82
N ALA A 183 -18.94 -13.05 5.81
CA ALA A 183 -20.27 -13.60 5.98
C ALA A 183 -20.27 -15.05 6.51
N GLN A 184 -19.32 -15.89 6.11
CA GLN A 184 -19.28 -17.33 6.42
C GLN A 184 -20.64 -18.03 6.21
N GLY A 185 -21.31 -17.73 5.10
CA GLY A 185 -22.62 -18.30 4.75
C GLY A 185 -23.84 -17.57 5.36
N ARG A 186 -23.64 -16.51 6.15
CA ARG A 186 -24.73 -15.61 6.60
C ARG A 186 -25.13 -14.61 5.52
N GLY A 187 -26.23 -13.89 5.74
CA GLY A 187 -26.65 -12.82 4.83
C GLY A 187 -25.62 -11.69 4.76
N LEU A 188 -25.32 -11.21 3.55
CA LEU A 188 -24.26 -10.20 3.32
C LEU A 188 -24.60 -8.82 3.89
N THR A 189 -25.90 -8.56 4.13
CA THR A 189 -26.44 -7.32 4.70
C THR A 189 -27.01 -7.53 6.10
N GLN A 190 -26.83 -8.71 6.69
CA GLN A 190 -27.24 -8.98 8.07
C GLN A 190 -26.12 -8.59 9.03
N PRO A 191 -26.44 -7.94 10.17
CA PRO A 191 -25.45 -7.64 11.20
C PRO A 191 -24.78 -8.92 11.72
N LEU A 192 -23.46 -8.89 11.83
CA LEU A 192 -22.67 -9.94 12.45
C LEU A 192 -22.59 -9.72 13.97
N PRO A 193 -22.53 -10.80 14.76
CA PRO A 193 -22.19 -10.72 16.19
C PRO A 193 -20.82 -10.08 16.39
N GLU A 194 -20.66 -9.35 17.49
CA GLU A 194 -19.41 -8.63 17.81
C GLU A 194 -18.18 -9.56 17.87
N ASN A 195 -18.33 -10.76 18.45
CA ASN A 195 -17.26 -11.75 18.52
C ASN A 195 -16.82 -12.20 17.11
N ASP A 196 -17.77 -12.46 16.21
CA ASP A 196 -17.49 -12.84 14.82
C ASP A 196 -16.73 -11.71 14.09
N ILE A 197 -17.10 -10.45 14.33
CA ILE A 197 -16.39 -9.29 13.77
C ILE A 197 -14.97 -9.24 14.35
N SER A 198 -14.81 -9.31 15.66
CA SER A 198 -13.49 -9.22 16.33
C SER A 198 -12.52 -10.29 15.80
N ASP A 199 -12.98 -11.52 15.61
CA ASP A 199 -12.13 -12.63 15.16
C ASP A 199 -11.76 -12.52 13.68
N ARG A 200 -12.70 -12.07 12.84
CA ARG A 200 -12.52 -12.05 11.37
C ARG A 200 -11.92 -10.74 10.87
N LEU A 201 -12.09 -9.63 11.59
CA LEU A 201 -11.67 -8.29 11.17
C LEU A 201 -10.18 -8.22 10.79
N PRO A 202 -9.22 -8.75 11.58
CA PRO A 202 -7.81 -8.74 11.20
C PRO A 202 -7.54 -9.46 9.87
N HIS A 203 -8.19 -10.61 9.66
CA HIS A 203 -8.03 -11.42 8.46
C HIS A 203 -8.65 -10.75 7.24
N MET A 204 -9.83 -10.13 7.38
CA MET A 204 -10.47 -9.39 6.30
C MET A 204 -9.63 -8.17 5.87
N VAL A 205 -9.12 -7.42 6.85
CA VAL A 205 -8.21 -6.29 6.56
C VAL A 205 -6.91 -6.79 5.92
N ALA A 206 -6.39 -7.94 6.35
CA ALA A 206 -5.24 -8.58 5.73
C ALA A 206 -5.51 -8.87 4.24
N LEU A 207 -6.66 -9.46 3.91
CA LEU A 207 -7.05 -9.75 2.53
C LEU A 207 -7.11 -8.48 1.67
N ILE A 208 -7.61 -7.36 2.20
CA ILE A 208 -7.61 -6.06 1.49
C ILE A 208 -6.17 -5.59 1.20
N PHE A 209 -5.25 -5.71 2.17
CA PHE A 209 -3.84 -5.38 1.94
C PHE A 209 -3.13 -6.34 0.97
N MET A 210 -3.60 -7.57 0.87
CA MET A 210 -3.06 -8.58 -0.05
C MET A 210 -3.63 -8.46 -1.48
N ALA A 211 -4.71 -7.69 -1.66
CA ALA A 211 -5.41 -7.56 -2.93
C ALA A 211 -4.61 -6.79 -4.00
N PRO A 212 -4.80 -7.11 -5.30
CA PRO A 212 -4.20 -6.37 -6.41
C PRO A 212 -4.41 -4.86 -6.33
N SER A 213 -5.60 -4.41 -5.95
CA SER A 213 -5.90 -2.98 -5.78
C SER A 213 -5.00 -2.27 -4.77
N PHE A 214 -4.48 -2.96 -3.75
CA PHE A 214 -3.52 -2.36 -2.83
C PHE A 214 -2.08 -2.40 -3.36
N MET A 215 -1.74 -3.35 -4.23
CA MET A 215 -0.39 -3.50 -4.75
C MET A 215 -0.04 -2.52 -5.86
N TRP A 216 -1.04 -2.12 -6.63
CA TRP A 216 -0.86 -1.25 -7.79
C TRP A 216 -0.79 0.22 -7.38
N ARG A 217 -0.19 1.04 -8.24
CA ARG A 217 -0.17 2.50 -8.14
C ARG A 217 -0.08 3.14 -9.51
#